data_AF-B5ANQ0-F1
#
_entry.id   AF-B5ANQ0-F1
#
_cell.length_a   1.000
_cell.length_b   1.000
_cell.length_c   1.000
_cell.angle_alpha   90.00
_cell.angle_beta   90.00
_cell.angle_gamma   90.00
#
_symmetry.space_group_name_H-M   'P 1'
#
loop_
_entity.id
_entity.type
_entity.pdbx_description
1 polymer ?
#
loop_
_entity_poly.entity_id
_entity_poly.type
_entity_poly.pdbx_seq_one_letter_code
_entity_poly.pdbx_strand_id
1 'polypeptide(L)' 'GLDFIPGLHPILTLSKMDQTLAVYQQILTSLPSRNVVQISNDLENLRDLLHLLASSKSCSLPQTSELQTRESLDGVLE' A
#
# COMPACT_ATOMS: atom_id res chain seq x y z
N GLY A 1 -28.33 2.87 2.83
CA GLY A 1 -29.17 3.29 1.69
C GLY A 1 -28.36 3.76 0.50
N LEU A 2 -27.16 4.29 0.71
CA LEU A 2 -26.24 4.75 -0.34
C LEU A 2 -24.90 3.98 -0.31
N ASP A 3 -24.85 2.85 0.40
CA ASP A 3 -23.65 2.03 0.63
C ASP A 3 -23.10 1.35 -0.66
N PHE A 4 -23.83 1.51 -1.77
CA PHE A 4 -23.51 0.92 -3.07
C PHE A 4 -23.31 1.97 -4.18
N ILE A 5 -23.32 3.27 -3.87
CA ILE A 5 -22.90 4.26 -4.86
C ILE A 5 -21.39 4.08 -4.98
N PRO A 6 -20.87 3.57 -6.12
CA PRO A 6 -19.44 3.54 -6.32
C PRO A 6 -19.05 5.02 -6.31
N GLY A 7 -18.30 5.45 -5.29
CA GLY A 7 -17.62 6.73 -5.37
C GLY A 7 -16.80 6.76 -6.66
N LEU A 8 -16.42 7.93 -7.13
CA LEU A 8 -15.39 8.04 -8.16
C LEU A 8 -14.13 7.34 -7.62
N HIS A 9 -14.04 6.02 -7.82
CA HIS A 9 -12.95 5.23 -7.31
C HIS A 9 -11.73 5.82 -7.98
N PRO A 10 -10.76 6.35 -7.20
CA PRO A 10 -9.55 6.89 -7.80
C PRO A 10 -9.00 5.78 -8.69
N ILE A 11 -8.85 6.06 -9.99
CA ILE A 11 -8.43 5.10 -11.01
C ILE A 11 -7.41 4.15 -10.38
N LEU A 12 -7.78 2.87 -10.29
CA LEU A 12 -7.02 1.85 -9.59
C LEU A 12 -5.77 1.56 -10.41
N THR A 13 -4.70 2.33 -10.17
CA THR A 13 -3.42 2.16 -10.84
C THR A 13 -2.54 1.24 -10.01
N LEU A 14 -1.67 0.48 -10.69
CA LEU A 14 -0.65 -0.33 -10.02
C LEU A 14 0.24 0.53 -9.10
N SER A 15 0.47 1.79 -9.46
CA SER A 15 1.20 2.76 -8.62
C SER A 15 0.46 3.11 -7.33
N LYS A 16 -0.87 3.33 -7.37
CA LYS A 16 -1.65 3.57 -6.15
C LYS A 16 -1.71 2.32 -5.27
N MET A 17 -1.82 1.14 -5.89
CA MET A 17 -1.78 -0.12 -5.16
C MET A 17 -0.44 -0.29 -4.43
N ASP A 18 0.69 -0.08 -5.13
CA ASP A 18 2.03 -0.14 -4.51
C ASP A 18 2.17 0.88 -3.37
N GLN A 19 1.72 2.12 -3.57
CA GLN A 19 1.72 3.15 -2.52
C GLN A 19 0.90 2.75 -1.30
N THR A 20 -0.29 2.20 -1.50
CA THR A 20 -1.13 1.71 -0.40
C THR A 20 -0.45 0.59 0.39
N LEU A 21 0.19 -0.36 -0.29
CA LEU A 21 0.91 -1.45 0.38
C LEU A 21 2.12 -0.93 1.17
N ALA A 22 2.85 0.03 0.62
CA ALA A 22 3.97 0.68 1.32
C ALA A 22 3.52 1.37 2.62
N VAL A 23 2.36 2.04 2.62
CA VAL A 23 1.78 2.63 3.84
C VAL A 23 1.42 1.56 4.86
N TYR A 24 0.79 0.43 4.44
CA TYR A 24 0.50 -0.66 5.36
C TYR A 24 1.75 -1.31 5.96
N GLN A 25 2.82 -1.46 5.18
CA GLN A 25 4.11 -1.93 5.70
C GLN A 25 4.64 -1.00 6.81
N GLN A 26 4.57 0.32 6.62
CA GLN A 26 4.95 1.29 7.65
C GLN A 26 4.10 1.17 8.92
N ILE A 27 2.78 1.09 8.79
CA ILE A 27 1.88 0.92 9.95
C ILE A 27 2.25 -0.36 10.70
N LEU A 28 2.43 -1.48 9.99
CA LEU A 28 2.77 -2.77 10.57
C LEU A 28 4.10 -2.75 11.33
N THR A 29 5.13 -2.07 10.84
CA THR A 29 6.40 -1.95 11.58
C THR A 29 6.26 -1.30 12.96
N SER A 30 5.20 -0.52 13.20
CA SER A 30 4.94 0.13 14.49
C SER A 30 4.10 -0.72 15.47
N LEU A 31 3.53 -1.84 15.02
CA LEU A 31 2.60 -2.66 15.80
C LEU A 31 3.28 -3.89 16.42
N PRO A 32 3.23 -4.08 17.75
CA PRO A 32 3.80 -5.25 18.41
C PRO A 32 2.85 -6.45 18.31
N SER A 33 3.04 -7.34 17.33
CA SER A 33 2.30 -8.60 17.24
C SER A 33 3.03 -9.66 16.42
N ARG A 34 2.88 -10.94 16.79
CA ARG A 34 3.51 -12.08 16.09
C ARG A 34 3.04 -12.21 14.64
N ASN A 35 1.80 -11.82 14.35
CA ASN A 35 1.23 -11.94 13.00
C ASN A 35 1.72 -10.83 12.05
N VAL A 36 2.24 -9.73 12.59
CA VAL A 36 2.71 -8.57 11.83
C VAL A 36 3.87 -8.93 10.92
N VAL A 37 4.78 -9.80 11.38
CA VAL A 37 5.93 -10.25 10.57
C VAL A 37 5.47 -11.01 9.33
N GLN A 38 4.50 -11.93 9.49
CA GLN A 38 3.97 -12.69 8.37
C GLN A 38 3.24 -11.79 7.37
N ILE A 39 2.39 -10.89 7.87
CA ILE A 39 1.66 -9.94 7.03
C ILE A 39 2.62 -9.00 6.29
N SER A 40 3.70 -8.56 6.94
CA SER A 40 4.72 -7.71 6.30
C SER A 40 5.42 -8.42 5.13
N ASN A 41 5.74 -9.70 5.29
CA ASN A 41 6.32 -10.51 4.22
C ASN A 41 5.32 -10.71 3.07
N ASP A 42 4.05 -10.95 3.38
CA ASP A 42 3.00 -11.11 2.37
C ASP A 42 2.78 -9.80 1.58
N LEU A 43 2.87 -8.65 2.24
CA LEU A 43 2.82 -7.34 1.59
C LEU A 43 4.02 -7.10 0.67
N GLU A 44 5.22 -7.50 1.08
CA GLU A 44 6.41 -7.41 0.23
C GLU A 44 6.28 -8.27 -1.04
N ASN A 45 5.88 -9.54 -0.87
CA ASN A 45 5.60 -10.43 -1.99
C ASN A 45 4.56 -9.83 -2.96
N LEU A 46 3.52 -9.18 -2.42
CA LEU A 46 2.49 -8.57 -3.26
C LEU A 46 3.01 -7.34 -4.02
N ARG A 47 3.87 -6.53 -3.42
CA ARG A 47 4.53 -5.40 -4.11
C ARG A 47 5.41 -5.89 -5.24
N ASP A 48 6.19 -6.96 -5.02
CA ASP A 48 7.02 -7.57 -6.06
C ASP A 48 6.18 -8.04 -7.26
N LEU A 49 5.01 -8.64 -7.01
CA LEU A 49 4.08 -9.03 -8.06
C LEU A 49 3.52 -7.82 -8.83
N LEU A 50 3.24 -6.70 -8.16
CA LEU A 50 2.82 -5.46 -8.84
C LEU A 50 3.93 -4.89 -9.71
N HIS A 51 5.18 -4.90 -9.24
CA HIS A 51 6.34 -4.48 -10.03
C HIS A 51 6.56 -5.38 -11.24
N LEU A 52 6.46 -6.70 -11.07
CA LEU A 52 6.55 -7.66 -12.17
C LEU A 52 5.44 -7.44 -13.20
N LEU A 53 4.20 -7.21 -12.74
CA LEU A 53 3.07 -6.92 -13.61
C LEU A 53 3.26 -5.60 -14.38
N ALA A 54 3.74 -4.54 -13.72
CA ALA A 54 4.04 -3.27 -14.37
C ALA A 54 5.13 -3.42 -15.44
N SER A 55 6.21 -4.16 -15.11
CA SER A 55 7.28 -4.49 -16.05
C SER A 55 6.75 -5.25 -17.26
N SER A 56 5.86 -6.23 -17.06
CA SER A 56 5.25 -6.99 -18.17
C SER A 56 4.38 -6.13 -19.09
N LYS A 57 3.90 -4.97 -18.60
CA LYS A 57 3.12 -3.97 -19.34
C LYS A 57 3.98 -2.81 -19.86
N SER A 58 5.30 -2.90 -19.78
CA SER A 58 6.23 -1.82 -20.12
C SER A 58 5.93 -0.50 -19.39
N CYS A 59 5.41 -0.59 -18.17
CA CYS A 59 5.09 0.54 -17.30
C CYS A 59 6.11 0.62 -16.16
N SER A 60 6.61 1.82 -15.86
CA SER A 60 7.41 2.06 -14.66
C SER A 60 6.51 2.42 -13.48
N LEU A 61 6.67 1.75 -12.35
CA LEU A 61 6.10 2.24 -11.10
C LEU A 61 7.03 3.34 -10.55
N PRO A 62 6.51 4.53 -10.20
CA PRO A 62 7.31 5.53 -9.51
C PRO A 62 7.83 4.92 -8.22
N GLN A 63 9.09 5.23 -7.88
CA GLN A 63 9.63 4.83 -6.59
C GLN A 63 8.72 5.44 -5.52
N THR A 64 8.05 4.56 -4.77
CA THR A 64 7.29 4.95 -3.61
C THR A 64 8.28 5.57 -2.65
N SER A 65 8.31 6.91 -2.59
CA SER A 65 9.08 7.63 -1.58
C SER A 65 8.66 7.04 -0.24
N GLU A 66 9.58 6.37 0.46
CA GLU A 66 9.37 6.02 1.87
C GLU A 66 8.86 7.29 2.54
N LEU A 67 7.59 7.24 2.92
CA LEU A 67 6.81 8.42 3.29
C LEU A 67 7.54 9.06 4.48
N GLN A 68 8.11 10.25 4.27
CA GLN A 68 8.98 10.98 5.22
C GLN A 68 8.24 11.44 6.49
N THR A 69 7.02 10.96 6.77
CA THR A 69 6.18 11.61 7.77
C THR A 69 5.26 10.59 8.44
N ARG A 70 5.85 9.84 9.37
CA ARG A 70 5.10 9.07 10.39
C ARG A 70 4.09 9.97 11.14
N GLU A 71 4.37 11.28 11.23
CA GLU A 71 3.48 12.30 11.82
C GLU A 71 2.16 12.46 11.05
N SER A 72 2.08 12.10 9.76
CA SER A 72 0.85 12.21 8.97
C SER A 72 -0.11 11.02 9.18
N LEU A 73 0.35 9.91 9.78
CA LEU A 73 -0.46 8.72 10.04
C LEU A 73 -1.14 8.78 11.42
N ASP A 74 -0.70 9.67 12.30
CA ASP A 74 -1.20 9.83 13.67
C ASP A 74 -2.69 10.22 13.69
N GLY A 75 -3.12 11.12 12.79
CA GLY A 75 -4.52 11.53 12.69
C GLY A 75 -5.47 10.54 12.01
N VAL A 76 -4.98 9.40 11.52
CA VAL A 76 -5.78 8.37 10.81
C VAL A 76 -5.99 7.12 11.67
N LEU A 77 -5.20 6.93 12.72
CA LEU A 77 -5.20 5.74 13.58
C LEU A 77 -5.91 5.95 14.93
N GLU A 78 -6.66 7.04 15.11
CA GLU A 78 -7.57 7.26 16.26
C GLU A 78 -8.96 6.62 16.08
#